data_AF-A0A059DJS2-F1
#
_entry.id   AF-A0A059DJS2-F1
#
_cell.length_a   1.000
_cell.length_b   1.000
_cell.length_c   1.000
_cell.angle_alpha   90.00
_cell.angle_beta   90.00
_cell.angle_gamma   90.00
#
_symmetry.space_group_name_H-M   'P 1'
#
loop_
_entity.id
_entity.type
_entity.pdbx_description
1 polymer ?
#
loop_
_entity_poly.entity_id
_entity_poly.type
_entity_poly.pdbx_seq_one_letter_code
_entity_poly.pdbx_strand_id
1 'polypeptide(L)' 'TIRGVDKLIPVDVYLPGCPPKPKAVIDAIIKLRKKIVREIYEERIRSQEENRCFTTNHKFHVARSIHTRNYD' A
#
# COMPACT_ATOMS: atom_id res chain seq x y z
N THR A 1 6.55 3.25 15.18
CA THR A 1 6.39 2.45 13.94
C THR A 1 4.91 2.43 13.55
N ILE A 2 4.60 2.45 12.26
CA ILE A 2 3.21 2.30 11.80
C ILE A 2 2.80 0.83 12.03
N ARG A 3 1.64 0.60 12.66
CA ARG A 3 1.09 -0.75 12.88
C ARG A 3 0.34 -1.21 11.63
N GLY A 4 0.97 -2.08 10.84
CA GLY A 4 0.39 -2.64 9.61
C GLY A 4 0.58 -1.75 8.39
N VAL A 5 0.83 -2.37 7.24
CA VAL A 5 1.01 -1.68 5.95
C VAL A 5 -0.31 -1.33 5.27
N ASP A 6 -1.40 -1.96 5.73
CA ASP A 6 -2.78 -1.78 5.26
C ASP A 6 -3.35 -0.38 5.44
N LYS A 7 -2.73 0.41 6.33
CA LYS A 7 -3.07 1.82 6.55
C LYS A 7 -2.52 2.76 5.48
N LEU A 8 -1.51 2.31 4.74
CA LEU A 8 -0.86 3.09 3.70
C LEU A 8 -1.32 2.63 2.31
N ILE A 9 -1.41 1.32 2.11
CA ILE A 9 -1.68 0.70 0.82
C ILE A 9 -2.66 -0.47 1.05
N PRO A 10 -3.65 -0.68 0.18
CA PRO A 10 -4.53 -1.84 0.27
C PRO A 10 -3.73 -3.14 0.22
N VAL A 11 -4.02 -4.06 1.14
CA VAL A 11 -3.36 -5.36 1.23
C VAL A 11 -4.28 -6.44 0.69
N ASP A 12 -3.79 -7.24 -0.26
CA ASP A 12 -4.57 -8.31 -0.87
C ASP A 12 -4.67 -9.57 -0.01
N VAL A 13 -3.56 -9.96 0.61
CA VAL A 13 -3.42 -11.18 1.41
C VAL A 13 -2.49 -10.93 2.59
N TYR A 14 -2.95 -11.27 3.80
CA TYR A 14 -2.11 -11.26 5.00
C TYR A 14 -1.42 -12.61 5.22
N LEU A 15 -0.12 -12.57 5.52
CA LEU A 15 0.69 -13.74 5.88
C LEU A 15 1.24 -13.59 7.32
N PRO A 16 0.71 -14.33 8.30
CA PRO A 16 1.23 -14.29 9.67
C PRO A 16 2.50 -15.16 9.83
N GLY A 17 3.39 -14.74 10.72
CA GLY A 17 4.60 -15.48 11.12
C GLY A 17 5.83 -14.59 11.27
N CYS A 18 6.76 -14.95 12.16
CA CYS A 18 8.01 -14.22 12.36
C CYS A 18 9.19 -15.18 12.58
N PRO A 19 9.97 -15.50 11.53
CA PRO A 19 9.63 -15.37 10.11
C PRO A 19 8.57 -16.41 9.70
N PRO A 20 7.75 -16.13 8.67
CA PRO A 20 6.82 -17.12 8.16
C PRO A 20 7.58 -18.32 7.56
N LYS A 21 7.03 -19.51 7.75
CA LYS A 21 7.60 -20.74 7.18
C LYS A 21 7.55 -20.68 5.64
N PRO A 22 8.53 -21.27 4.93
CA PRO A 22 8.53 -21.27 3.46
C PRO A 22 7.24 -21.80 2.82
N LYS A 23 6.63 -22.84 3.41
CA LYS A 23 5.34 -23.38 2.97
C LYS A 23 4.21 -22.34 3.02
N ALA A 24 4.18 -21.53 4.07
CA ALA A 24 3.16 -20.50 4.24
C ALA A 24 3.29 -19.37 3.22
N VAL A 25 4.52 -19.05 2.79
CA VAL A 25 4.77 -18.08 1.71
C VAL A 25 4.21 -18.61 0.38
N ILE A 26 4.48 -19.87 0.05
CA ILE A 26 3.97 -20.50 -1.17
C ILE A 26 2.43 -20.52 -1.16
N ASP A 27 1.82 -20.86 -0.03
CA ASP A 27 0.37 -20.88 0.13
C ASP A 27 -0.24 -19.48 -0.06
N ALA A 28 0.40 -18.42 0.45
CA ALA A 28 -0.05 -17.05 0.23
C ALA A 28 -0.02 -16.64 -1.25
N ILE A 29 1.01 -17.06 -1.98
CA ILE A 29 1.11 -16.81 -3.43
C ILE A 29 -0.02 -17.55 -4.18
N ILE A 30 -0.29 -18.81 -3.82
CA ILE A 30 -1.40 -19.58 -4.41
C ILE A 30 -2.74 -18.90 -4.11
N LYS A 31 -2.93 -18.41 -2.88
CA LYS A 31 -4.14 -17.67 -2.48
C LYS A 31 -4.30 -16.38 -3.27
N LEU A 32 -3.22 -15.65 -3.52
CA LEU A 32 -3.22 -14.45 -4.35
C LEU A 32 -3.62 -14.76 -5.80
N ARG A 33 -3.06 -15.81 -6.40
CA ARG A 33 -3.44 -16.25 -7.75
C ARG A 33 -4.93 -16.58 -7.86
N LYS A 34 -5.50 -17.27 -6.87
CA LYS A 34 -6.94 -17.56 -6.83
C LYS A 34 -7.80 -16.30 -6.72
N LYS A 35 -7.32 -15.30 -5.95
CA LYS A 35 -8.00 -14.01 -5.80
C LYS A 35 -8.06 -13.26 -7.13
N ILE A 36 -6.94 -13.17 -7.84
CA ILE A 36 -6.84 -12.52 -9.16
C ILE A 36 -7.79 -13.18 -10.17
N VAL A 37 -7.79 -14.51 -10.25
CA VAL A 37 -8.68 -15.24 -11.17
C VAL A 37 -10.14 -14.89 -10.90
N ARG A 38 -10.55 -14.82 -9.64
CA ARG A 38 -11.91 -14.43 -9.25
C ARG A 38 -12.21 -12.97 -9.59
N GLU A 39 -11.27 -12.06 -9.33
CA GLU A 39 -11.45 -10.61 -9.58
C GLU A 39 -11.58 -10.29 -11.06
N ILE A 40 -10.85 -10.98 -11.95
CA ILE A 40 -10.99 -10.81 -13.40
C ILE A 40 -12.43 -11.07 -13.88
N TYR A 41 -13.17 -11.99 -13.25
CA TYR A 41 -14.59 -12.23 -13.59
C TYR A 41 -15.50 -11.08 -13.12
N GLU A 42 -15.13 -10.37 -12.06
CA GLU A 42 -15.95 -9.33 -11.39
C GLU A 42 -15.59 -7.89 -11.83
N GLU A 43 -14.32 -7.64 -12.21
CA GLU A 43 -13.75 -6.31 -12.50
C GLU A 43 -14.27 -5.64 -13.77
N ARG A 44 -15.05 -6.34 -14.61
CA ARG A 44 -15.71 -5.72 -15.77
C ARG A 44 -16.67 -4.58 -15.38
N ILE A 45 -16.99 -4.41 -14.08
CA ILE A 45 -18.02 -3.48 -13.59
C ILE A 45 -17.47 -2.20 -12.91
N ARG A 46 -16.20 -2.10 -12.47
CA ARG A 46 -15.75 -0.97 -11.63
C ARG A 46 -14.37 -0.42 -12.01
N SER A 47 -14.34 0.54 -12.93
CA SER A 47 -13.13 1.35 -13.17
C SER A 47 -13.46 2.84 -13.27
N GLN A 48 -13.72 3.49 -12.13
CA GLN A 48 -13.61 4.93 -11.99
C GLN A 48 -13.05 5.26 -10.61
N GLU A 49 -11.74 5.48 -10.53
CA GLU A 49 -11.19 6.27 -9.43
C GLU A 49 -11.48 7.74 -9.76
N GLU A 50 -12.36 8.37 -8.99
CA GLU A 50 -12.69 9.78 -9.17
C GLU A 50 -11.58 10.67 -8.60
N ASN A 51 -11.14 11.63 -9.40
CA ASN A 51 -10.12 12.61 -9.04
C ASN A 51 -10.70 13.61 -8.02
N ARG A 52 -10.60 13.32 -6.72
CA ARG A 52 -11.06 14.23 -5.65
C ARG A 52 -9.98 15.26 -5.31
N CYS A 53 -10.06 16.45 -5.90
CA CYS A 53 -9.18 17.58 -5.56
C CYS A 53 -9.79 18.46 -4.46
N PHE A 54 -9.00 18.73 -3.42
CA PHE A 54 -9.31 19.71 -2.39
C PHE A 54 -8.15 20.71 -2.27
N THR A 55 -8.44 22.01 -2.32
CA THR A 55 -7.47 23.07 -2.06
C THR A 55 -7.76 23.72 -0.73
N THR A 56 -6.76 23.86 0.13
CA THR A 56 -6.91 24.53 1.43
C THR A 56 -5.75 25.50 1.61
N ASN A 57 -6.06 26.77 1.89
CA ASN A 57 -5.06 27.77 2.26
C ASN A 57 -4.51 27.44 3.66
N HIS A 58 -3.19 27.53 3.84
CA HIS A 58 -2.53 27.28 5.12
C HIS A 58 -1.72 28.50 5.58
N LYS A 59 -1.49 28.62 6.90
CA LYS A 59 -0.67 29.68 7.52
C LYS A 59 0.70 29.17 8.01
N PHE A 60 1.16 28.03 7.51
CA PHE A 60 2.50 27.52 7.83
C PHE A 60 3.59 28.47 7.31
N HIS A 61 4.64 28.62 8.11
CA HIS A 61 5.85 29.33 7.71
C HIS A 61 6.79 28.39 6.94
N VAL A 62 7.43 28.90 5.88
CA VAL A 62 8.36 28.12 5.05
C VAL A 62 9.70 27.97 5.77
N ALA A 63 10.08 26.74 6.11
CA ALA A 63 11.39 26.43 6.70
C ALA A 63 12.42 26.02 5.63
N ARG A 64 13.72 26.26 5.90
CA ARG A 64 14.82 25.82 5.03
C ARG A 64 15.06 24.31 5.19
N SER A 65 15.54 23.66 4.13
CA SER A 65 15.87 22.22 4.18
C SER A 65 16.96 21.95 5.22
N ILE A 66 16.73 20.96 6.07
CA ILE A 66 17.69 20.49 7.08
C ILE A 66 18.73 19.53 6.50
N HIS A 67 18.49 18.93 5.34
CA HIS A 67 19.44 18.06 4.64
C HIS A 67 20.30 18.90 3.69
N THR A 68 21.23 19.66 4.26
CA THR A 68 22.29 20.30 3.46
C THR A 68 23.32 19.22 3.18
N ARG A 69 23.57 18.91 1.91
CA ARG A 69 24.45 17.83 1.45
C ARG A 69 25.94 18.18 1.66
N ASN A 70 26.29 18.55 2.89
CA ASN A 70 27.67 18.65 3.36
C ASN A 70 27.97 17.37 4.12
N TYR A 71 28.35 16.36 3.35
CA TYR A 71 29.11 15.23 3.87
C TYR A 71 30.55 15.56 3.47
N ASP A 72 31.33 16.08 4.42
CA ASP A 72 32.79 16.22 4.28
C ASP A 72 33.45 14.84 4.31
#